data_AF-A0A8C6S9L4-F1
#
_entry.id   AF-A0A8C6S9L4-F1
#
_cell.length_a   1.000
_cell.length_b   1.000
_cell.length_c   1.000
_cell.angle_alpha   90.00
_cell.angle_beta   90.00
_cell.angle_gamma   90.00
#
_symmetry.space_group_name_H-M   'P 1'
#
loop_
_entity.id
_entity.type
_entity.pdbx_description
1 polymer ?
#
loop_
_entity_poly.entity_id
_entity_poly.type
_entity_poly.pdbx_seq_one_letter_code
_entity_poly.pdbx_strand_id
1 'polypeptide(L)'
;VPHNDGNGFSNTCSLSVGSPAQPFTPFWFSVEPQDTVATRAGPALLNCSAHGGAAASAGLRIEWKKDGTFLSPAADDRRQVLPDGSLLFTHVVHSKHNKPDEGTYQCVATIDSLGSISSRTARLSVAGQWTHHFCQNIVNTIVFKILLKKTFTQLSLL
;
A
#
# COMPACT_ATOMS: atom_id res chain seq x y z
N VAL A 1 -54.76 21.94 -37.79
CA VAL A 1 -55.02 20.57 -38.29
C VAL A 1 -53.69 20.04 -38.84
N PRO A 2 -53.28 18.80 -38.51
CA PRO A 2 -51.88 18.37 -38.43
C PRO A 2 -51.32 17.73 -39.71
N HIS A 3 -50.05 17.28 -39.61
CA HIS A 3 -49.25 16.36 -40.48
C HIS A 3 -48.38 17.03 -41.55
N ASN A 4 -47.12 16.65 -41.81
CA ASN A 4 -46.19 15.66 -41.26
C ASN A 4 -44.87 15.85 -42.05
N ASP A 5 -43.81 16.43 -41.49
CA ASP A 5 -42.54 16.58 -42.20
C ASP A 5 -41.60 15.42 -41.85
N GLY A 6 -41.51 14.47 -42.78
CA GLY A 6 -40.63 13.32 -42.71
C GLY A 6 -39.16 13.68 -42.96
N ASN A 7 -38.35 13.41 -41.94
CA ASN A 7 -37.02 12.81 -41.99
C ASN A 7 -35.99 13.27 -43.04
N GLY A 8 -34.91 13.89 -42.54
CA GLY A 8 -33.64 14.08 -43.25
C GLY A 8 -32.51 14.47 -42.30
N PHE A 9 -32.29 13.70 -41.22
CA PHE A 9 -31.12 13.88 -40.36
C PHE A 9 -29.87 13.49 -41.15
N SER A 10 -29.15 14.51 -41.63
CA SER A 10 -27.81 14.39 -42.20
C SER A 10 -26.84 14.04 -41.06
N ASN A 11 -26.61 12.74 -40.88
CA ASN A 11 -25.56 12.22 -40.01
C ASN A 11 -24.19 12.45 -40.68
N THR A 12 -23.69 13.67 -40.63
CA THR A 12 -22.30 13.98 -40.97
C THR A 12 -21.61 14.47 -39.71
N CYS A 13 -21.06 13.53 -38.94
CA CYS A 13 -20.01 13.85 -37.99
C CYS A 13 -18.76 14.20 -38.80
N SER A 14 -18.53 15.50 -38.98
CA SER A 14 -17.28 16.01 -39.54
C SER A 14 -16.13 15.57 -38.62
N LEU A 15 -15.29 14.64 -39.10
CA LEU A 15 -14.00 14.34 -38.49
C LEU A 15 -13.13 15.59 -38.67
N SER A 16 -13.10 16.47 -37.68
CA SER A 16 -11.99 17.39 -37.55
C SER A 16 -10.72 16.56 -37.50
N VAL A 17 -9.78 16.83 -38.41
CA VAL A 17 -8.43 16.26 -38.37
C VAL A 17 -7.89 16.55 -36.98
N GLY A 18 -7.94 15.53 -36.12
CA GLY A 18 -7.53 15.65 -34.74
C GLY A 18 -6.07 16.06 -34.70
N SER A 19 -5.77 17.04 -33.84
CA SER A 19 -4.40 17.37 -33.45
C SER A 19 -3.59 16.08 -33.26
N PRO A 20 -2.30 16.04 -33.64
CA PRO A 20 -1.47 14.86 -33.42
C PRO A 20 -1.63 14.43 -31.97
N ALA A 21 -2.22 13.24 -31.78
CA ALA A 21 -2.42 12.67 -30.45
C ALA A 21 -1.04 12.63 -29.78
N GLN A 22 -0.89 13.39 -28.70
CA GLN A 22 0.32 13.34 -27.90
C GLN A 22 0.55 11.86 -27.53
N PRO A 23 1.76 11.32 -27.72
CA PRO A 23 2.01 9.93 -27.37
C PRO A 23 1.68 9.73 -25.89
N PHE A 24 0.75 8.81 -25.61
CA PHE A 24 0.44 8.40 -24.24
C PHE A 24 1.74 7.93 -23.61
N THR A 25 2.22 8.65 -22.60
CA THR A 25 3.40 8.24 -21.85
C THR A 25 2.89 7.40 -20.67
N PRO A 26 3.03 6.06 -20.70
CA PRO A 26 2.53 5.23 -19.62
C PRO A 26 3.40 5.38 -18.36
N PHE A 27 2.76 5.25 -17.21
CA PHE A 27 3.41 5.08 -15.91
C PHE A 27 2.64 4.03 -15.10
N TRP A 28 3.36 3.26 -14.29
CA TRP A 28 2.84 2.09 -13.58
C TRP A 28 3.58 1.86 -12.26
N PHE A 29 2.98 1.10 -11.35
CA PHE A 29 3.66 0.66 -10.13
C PHE A 29 4.56 -0.55 -10.42
N SER A 30 5.83 -0.44 -10.06
CA SER A 30 6.77 -1.56 -10.06
C SER A 30 6.72 -2.33 -8.75
N VAL A 31 6.46 -1.63 -7.64
CA VAL A 31 6.25 -2.23 -6.32
C VAL A 31 5.03 -1.58 -5.71
N GLU A 32 4.14 -2.44 -5.23
CA GLU A 32 2.91 -2.05 -4.57
C GLU A 32 2.90 -2.51 -3.10
N PRO A 33 2.28 -1.74 -2.19
CA PRO A 33 2.34 -2.03 -0.78
C PRO A 33 1.59 -3.30 -0.41
N GLN A 34 2.08 -3.96 0.63
CA GLN A 34 1.50 -5.19 1.18
C GLN A 34 1.05 -4.98 2.63
N ASP A 35 0.07 -5.78 3.04
CA ASP A 35 -0.38 -5.81 4.43
C ASP A 35 0.81 -6.07 5.36
N THR A 36 0.98 -5.20 6.35
CA THR A 36 2.15 -5.20 7.22
C THR A 36 1.70 -5.24 8.68
N VAL A 37 2.37 -6.06 9.48
CA VAL A 37 2.17 -6.14 10.93
C VAL A 37 3.40 -5.57 11.62
N ALA A 38 3.26 -4.43 12.28
CA ALA A 38 4.32 -3.78 13.03
C ALA A 38 4.23 -4.11 14.52
N THR A 39 5.34 -3.97 15.25
CA THR A 39 5.32 -4.01 16.71
C THR A 39 5.10 -2.61 17.29
N ARG A 40 4.48 -2.51 18.47
CA ARG A 40 4.35 -1.23 19.18
C ARG A 40 5.73 -0.59 19.39
N ALA A 41 5.86 0.70 19.06
CA ALA A 41 7.09 1.47 19.07
C ALA A 41 8.23 0.95 18.17
N GLY A 42 7.97 -0.08 17.35
CA GLY A 42 8.90 -0.58 16.35
C GLY A 42 8.73 0.13 15.00
N PRO A 43 9.70 -0.04 14.08
CA PRO A 43 9.62 0.53 12.75
C PRO A 43 8.62 -0.25 11.87
N ALA A 44 8.10 0.42 10.84
CA ALA A 44 7.30 -0.21 9.80
C ALA A 44 7.63 0.40 8.43
N LEU A 45 7.61 -0.42 7.39
CA LEU A 45 7.91 0.01 6.03
C LEU A 45 6.82 -0.48 5.08
N LEU A 46 6.19 0.45 4.36
CA LEU A 46 5.27 0.15 3.28
C LEU A 46 5.97 0.45 1.96
N ASN A 47 6.36 -0.60 1.25
CA ASN A 47 7.09 -0.46 0.00
C ASN A 47 6.18 0.09 -1.10
N CYS A 48 6.65 1.10 -1.82
CA CYS A 48 6.02 1.57 -3.04
C CYS A 48 7.07 2.12 -3.98
N SER A 49 6.97 1.76 -5.26
CA SER A 49 7.71 2.43 -6.33
C SER A 49 6.88 2.45 -7.59
N ALA A 50 6.97 3.54 -8.35
CA ALA A 50 6.38 3.66 -9.66
C ALA A 50 7.44 4.11 -10.67
N HIS A 51 7.23 3.72 -11.92
CA HIS A 51 8.09 4.08 -13.03
C HIS A 51 7.23 4.63 -14.16
N GLY A 52 7.81 5.55 -14.92
CA GLY A 52 7.20 6.08 -16.14
C GLY A 52 8.16 5.93 -17.31
N GLY A 53 7.64 6.04 -18.52
CA GLY A 53 8.47 6.24 -19.70
C GLY A 53 9.38 7.46 -19.56
N ALA A 54 10.35 7.62 -20.47
CA ALA A 54 11.38 8.68 -20.39
C ALA A 54 10.78 10.08 -20.13
N ALA A 55 9.69 10.44 -20.82
CA ALA A 55 9.00 11.72 -20.64
C ALA A 55 8.22 11.87 -19.32
N ALA A 56 7.84 10.76 -18.68
CA ALA A 56 7.06 10.73 -17.44
C ALA A 56 7.95 10.71 -16.18
N SER A 57 9.16 10.17 -16.29
CA SER A 57 10.07 9.99 -15.15
C SER A 57 10.48 11.28 -14.45
N ALA A 58 10.61 12.40 -15.17
CA ALA A 58 11.04 13.69 -14.62
C ALA A 58 9.95 14.43 -13.79
N GLY A 59 8.69 13.99 -13.85
CA GLY A 59 7.57 14.63 -13.17
C GLY A 59 6.84 13.74 -12.16
N LEU A 60 7.30 12.50 -12.01
CA LEU A 60 6.65 11.49 -11.18
C LEU A 60 6.87 11.77 -9.68
N ARG A 61 5.77 11.95 -8.97
CA ARG A 61 5.72 12.14 -7.52
C ARG A 61 4.94 11.02 -6.87
N ILE A 62 5.44 10.54 -5.73
CA ILE A 62 4.77 9.55 -4.91
C ILE A 62 4.21 10.22 -3.67
N GLU A 63 2.92 9.99 -3.43
CA GLU A 63 2.18 10.46 -2.27
C GLU A 63 1.46 9.28 -1.61
N TRP A 64 1.06 9.44 -0.35
CA TRP A 64 0.40 8.39 0.40
C TRP A 64 -0.94 8.85 0.93
N LYS A 65 -1.93 7.96 0.85
CA LYS A 65 -3.22 8.11 1.53
C LYS A 65 -3.31 7.16 2.71
N LYS A 66 -3.90 7.62 3.80
CA LYS A 66 -4.35 6.82 4.93
C LYS A 66 -5.85 6.99 5.07
N ASP A 67 -6.57 5.87 5.07
CA ASP A 67 -8.02 5.81 5.25
C ASP A 67 -8.77 6.73 4.27
N GLY A 68 -8.22 6.90 3.07
CA GLY A 68 -8.75 7.75 1.99
C GLY A 68 -8.26 9.20 1.99
N THR A 69 -7.59 9.67 3.03
CA THR A 69 -7.06 11.04 3.12
C THR A 69 -5.57 11.09 2.82
N PHE A 70 -5.12 12.10 2.07
CA PHE A 70 -3.69 12.30 1.83
C PHE A 70 -2.96 12.60 3.13
N LEU A 71 -1.87 11.88 3.34
CA LEU A 71 -0.94 12.10 4.44
C LEU A 71 -0.03 13.27 4.08
N SER A 72 0.25 14.11 5.07
CA SER A 72 1.38 15.02 5.02
C SER A 72 2.51 14.40 5.84
N PRO A 73 3.57 13.85 5.21
CA PRO A 73 4.71 13.31 5.95
C PRO A 73 5.36 14.38 6.85
N ALA A 74 5.36 15.64 6.42
CA ALA A 74 5.87 16.77 7.21
C ALA A 74 5.07 17.10 8.47
N ALA A 75 3.86 16.55 8.62
CA ALA A 75 3.05 16.76 9.83
C ALA A 75 3.47 15.85 11.00
N ASP A 76 4.27 14.82 10.75
CA ASP A 76 4.69 13.85 11.75
C ASP A 76 6.11 13.37 11.42
N ASP A 77 7.11 13.84 12.15
CA ASP A 77 8.54 13.50 11.95
C ASP A 77 8.83 12.00 11.99
N ARG A 78 7.90 11.20 12.52
CA ARG A 78 8.01 9.74 12.55
C ARG A 78 7.74 9.10 11.20
N ARG A 79 7.12 9.82 10.28
CA ARG A 79 6.67 9.35 8.96
C ARG A 79 7.52 10.00 7.89
N GLN A 80 8.23 9.18 7.13
CA GLN A 80 9.09 9.64 6.05
C GLN A 80 8.75 8.91 4.76
N VAL A 81 8.58 9.65 3.67
CA VAL A 81 8.59 9.07 2.33
C VAL A 81 10.05 8.98 1.88
N LEU A 82 10.50 7.76 1.59
CA LEU A 82 11.84 7.47 1.12
C LEU A 82 12.00 7.86 -0.37
N PRO A 83 13.24 8.01 -0.87
CA PRO A 83 13.48 8.41 -2.26
C PRO A 83 12.89 7.46 -3.32
N ASP A 84 12.67 6.20 -2.96
CA ASP A 84 12.03 5.19 -3.83
C ASP A 84 10.49 5.30 -3.87
N GLY A 85 9.90 6.09 -2.96
CA GLY A 85 8.45 6.24 -2.78
C GLY A 85 7.89 5.48 -1.58
N SER A 86 8.69 4.64 -0.91
CA SER A 86 8.25 3.82 0.21
C SER A 86 7.96 4.68 1.45
N LEU A 87 6.92 4.34 2.22
CA LEU A 87 6.57 5.04 3.46
C LEU A 87 7.19 4.33 4.67
N LEU A 88 8.12 5.00 5.32
CA LEU A 88 8.79 4.56 6.54
C LEU A 88 8.14 5.20 7.78
N PHE A 89 7.87 4.37 8.77
CA PHE A 89 7.56 4.78 10.14
C PHE A 89 8.78 4.45 11.00
N THR A 90 9.39 5.45 11.64
CA THR A 90 10.52 5.22 12.56
C THR A 90 10.06 4.49 13.82
N HIS A 91 8.88 4.84 14.34
CA HIS A 91 8.24 4.13 15.44
C HIS A 91 6.71 4.23 15.35
N VAL A 92 6.04 3.08 15.37
CA VAL A 92 4.59 2.98 15.31
C VAL A 92 3.95 3.22 16.68
N VAL A 93 3.00 4.15 16.74
CA VAL A 93 2.22 4.49 17.91
C VAL A 93 0.94 3.66 17.94
N HIS A 94 0.81 2.91 19.02
CA HIS A 94 -0.39 2.15 19.34
C HIS A 94 -0.64 2.17 20.84
N SER A 95 -1.84 2.59 21.22
CA SER A 95 -2.33 2.57 22.58
C SER A 95 -3.80 2.11 22.60
N LYS A 96 -4.33 1.82 23.78
CA LYS A 96 -5.70 1.33 23.94
C LYS A 96 -6.76 2.30 23.39
N HIS A 97 -6.50 3.60 23.50
CA HIS A 97 -7.45 4.66 23.13
C HIS A 97 -7.02 5.45 21.89
N ASN A 98 -5.76 5.32 21.47
CA ASN A 98 -5.22 6.07 20.33
C ASN A 98 -4.34 5.17 19.46
N LYS A 99 -4.73 5.03 18.19
CA LYS A 99 -4.06 4.19 17.19
C LYS A 99 -3.90 5.00 15.88
N PRO A 100 -3.08 6.06 15.89
CA PRO A 100 -3.03 7.01 14.78
C PRO A 100 -2.37 6.43 13.53
N ASP A 101 -1.53 5.41 13.68
CA ASP A 101 -0.76 4.79 12.58
C ASP A 101 -1.46 3.54 12.02
N GLU A 102 -2.30 2.87 12.80
CA GLU A 102 -3.10 1.74 12.33
C GLU A 102 -4.13 2.23 11.31
N GLY A 103 -4.28 1.49 10.21
CA GLY A 103 -5.22 1.86 9.17
C GLY A 103 -4.86 1.30 7.81
N THR A 104 -5.51 1.89 6.82
CA THR A 104 -5.49 1.42 5.44
C THR A 104 -4.72 2.41 4.58
N TYR A 105 -3.64 1.96 3.98
CA TYR A 105 -2.71 2.80 3.23
C TYR A 105 -2.78 2.52 1.74
N GLN A 106 -2.63 3.57 0.95
CA GLN A 106 -2.60 3.49 -0.51
C GLN A 106 -1.56 4.45 -1.06
N CYS A 107 -0.73 3.97 -1.97
CA CYS A 107 0.27 4.77 -2.66
C CYS A 107 -0.37 5.41 -3.89
N VAL A 108 -0.06 6.69 -4.13
CA VAL A 108 -0.58 7.46 -5.27
C VAL A 108 0.61 8.02 -6.04
N ALA A 109 0.71 7.63 -7.30
CA ALA A 109 1.71 8.14 -8.23
C ALA A 109 1.06 9.24 -9.08
N THR A 110 1.63 10.44 -9.05
CA THR A 110 1.10 11.62 -9.75
C THR A 110 2.15 12.17 -10.71
N ILE A 111 1.73 12.51 -11.92
CA ILE A 111 2.51 13.28 -12.90
C ILE A 111 1.63 14.44 -13.36
N ASP A 112 2.03 15.68 -13.11
CA ASP A 112 1.19 16.88 -13.34
C ASP A 112 0.58 16.95 -14.75
N SER A 113 1.31 16.47 -15.77
CA SER A 113 0.84 16.51 -17.16
C SER A 113 -0.05 15.33 -17.57
N LEU A 114 -0.13 14.26 -16.77
CA LEU A 114 -0.83 13.01 -17.11
C LEU A 114 -1.93 12.63 -16.11
N GLY A 115 -1.86 13.13 -14.88
CA GLY A 115 -2.77 12.80 -13.79
C GLY A 115 -2.15 11.83 -12.78
N SER A 116 -3.00 11.09 -12.07
CA SER A 116 -2.60 10.22 -10.97
C SER A 116 -3.15 8.80 -11.11
N ILE A 117 -2.37 7.81 -10.70
CA ILE A 117 -2.79 6.41 -10.52
C ILE A 117 -2.64 6.01 -9.05
N SER A 118 -3.49 5.09 -8.58
CA SER A 118 -3.46 4.60 -7.19
C SER A 118 -3.12 3.12 -7.17
N SER A 119 -2.27 2.71 -6.23
CA SER A 119 -1.90 1.32 -6.02
C SER A 119 -3.05 0.53 -5.39
N ARG A 120 -2.85 -0.78 -5.21
CA ARG A 120 -3.60 -1.57 -4.24
C ARG A 120 -3.55 -0.94 -2.87
N THR A 121 -4.51 -1.35 -2.09
CA THR A 121 -4.64 -1.00 -0.69
C THR A 121 -3.87 -1.99 0.18
N ALA A 122 -3.17 -1.48 1.20
CA ALA A 122 -2.44 -2.28 2.17
C ALA A 122 -2.81 -1.88 3.60
N ARG A 123 -3.01 -2.86 4.48
CA ARG A 123 -3.35 -2.60 5.88
C ARG A 123 -2.11 -2.63 6.76
N LEU A 124 -1.87 -1.56 7.51
CA LEU A 124 -0.88 -1.54 8.60
C LEU A 124 -1.61 -1.83 9.91
N SER A 125 -1.28 -2.97 10.52
CA SER A 125 -1.79 -3.37 11.83
C SER A 125 -0.65 -3.48 12.84
N VAL A 126 -0.97 -3.33 14.12
CA VAL A 126 0.02 -3.46 15.19
C VAL A 126 -0.20 -4.76 15.92
N ALA A 127 0.83 -5.60 15.99
CA ALA A 127 0.83 -6.76 16.85
C ALA A 127 0.60 -6.28 18.29
N GLY A 128 -0.52 -6.70 18.87
CA GLY A 128 -0.70 -6.59 20.31
C GLY A 128 0.48 -7.26 20.97
N GLN A 129 1.12 -6.58 21.92
CA GLN A 129 2.07 -7.20 22.82
C GLN A 129 1.34 -8.31 23.59
N TRP A 130 1.22 -9.48 22.99
CA TRP A 130 1.22 -10.71 23.75
C TRP A 130 2.58 -10.68 24.43
N THR A 131 2.55 -10.23 25.68
CA THR A 131 3.66 -10.20 26.61
C THR A 131 4.60 -11.35 26.29
N HIS A 132 5.90 -11.11 26.32
CA HIS A 132 6.95 -12.11 26.10
C HIS A 132 6.69 -13.45 26.85
N HIS A 133 5.82 -13.47 27.87
CA HIS A 133 5.26 -14.67 28.49
C HIS A 133 4.52 -15.65 27.57
N PHE A 134 3.77 -15.27 26.52
CA PHE A 134 3.01 -16.27 25.76
C PHE A 134 3.83 -16.98 24.67
N CYS A 135 4.83 -16.30 24.07
CA CYS A 135 5.73 -16.95 23.11
C CYS A 135 6.79 -17.81 23.83
N GLN A 136 7.32 -17.37 24.98
CA GLN A 136 8.23 -18.23 25.78
C GLN A 136 7.51 -19.50 26.26
N ASN A 137 6.24 -19.41 26.68
CA ASN A 137 5.51 -20.59 27.15
C ASN A 137 5.17 -21.56 26.02
N ILE A 138 4.83 -21.10 24.81
CA ILE A 138 4.60 -21.99 23.67
C ILE A 138 5.91 -22.65 23.22
N VAL A 139 7.01 -21.89 23.11
CA VAL A 139 8.31 -22.46 22.70
C VAL A 139 8.87 -23.39 23.79
N ASN A 140 8.79 -23.04 25.08
CA ASN A 140 9.16 -23.95 26.17
C ASN A 140 8.24 -25.17 26.25
N THR A 141 6.93 -25.03 26.02
CA THR A 141 6.00 -26.19 26.02
C THR A 141 6.28 -27.13 24.85
N ILE A 142 6.57 -26.60 23.66
CA ILE A 142 6.93 -27.39 22.49
C ILE A 142 8.28 -28.07 22.73
N VAL A 143 9.30 -27.35 23.21
CA VAL A 143 10.63 -27.89 23.51
C VAL A 143 10.58 -28.93 24.64
N PHE A 144 9.80 -28.71 25.71
CA PHE A 144 9.61 -29.66 26.81
C PHE A 144 8.83 -30.91 26.38
N LYS A 145 7.80 -30.77 25.53
CA LYS A 145 7.12 -31.92 24.90
C LYS A 145 8.02 -32.70 23.94
N ILE A 146 8.89 -32.03 23.20
CA ILE A 146 9.88 -32.66 22.32
C ILE A 146 10.95 -33.40 23.15
N LEU A 147 11.46 -32.78 24.22
CA LEU A 147 12.42 -33.38 25.16
C LEU A 147 11.81 -34.59 25.87
N LEU A 148 10.59 -34.49 26.40
CA LEU A 148 9.89 -35.63 27.01
C LEU A 148 9.66 -36.78 26.02
N LYS A 149 9.26 -36.49 24.78
CA LYS A 149 9.13 -37.52 23.74
C LYS A 149 10.47 -38.17 23.42
N LYS A 150 11.56 -37.39 23.34
CA LYS A 150 12.92 -37.93 23.13
C LYS A 150 13.35 -38.84 24.28
N THR A 151 13.14 -38.45 25.53
CA THR A 151 13.48 -39.26 26.71
C THR A 151 12.65 -40.55 26.78
N PHE A 152 11.34 -40.48 26.46
CA PHE A 152 10.47 -41.65 26.47
C PHE A 152 10.81 -42.65 25.36
N THR A 153 11.19 -42.16 24.17
CA THR A 153 11.60 -43.03 23.05
C THR A 153 12.95 -43.71 23.33
N GLN A 154 13.84 -43.05 24.07
CA GLN A 154 15.15 -43.58 24.45
C GLN A 154 15.06 -44.66 25.54
N LEU A 155 14.12 -44.55 26.49
CA LEU A 155 13.87 -45.59 27.50
C LEU A 155 13.16 -46.84 26.94
N SER A 156 12.40 -46.72 25.86
CA SER A 156 11.72 -47.86 25.22
C SER A 156 12.60 -48.69 24.27
N LEU A 157 13.88 -48.32 24.14
CA LEU A 157 14.89 -48.96 23.28
C LEU A 157 16.03 -49.64 24.09
N LEU A 158 15.86 -49.74 25.41
CA LEU A 158 16.67 -50.53 26.36
C LEU A 158 15.85 -51.72 26.86
#